data_AF-A0A924DN93-F1
#
_entry.id   AF-A0A924DN93-F1
#
_cell.length_a   1.000
_cell.length_b   1.000
_cell.length_c   1.000
_cell.angle_alpha   90.00
_cell.angle_beta   90.00
_cell.angle_gamma   90.00
#
_symmetry.space_group_name_H-M   'P 1'
#
loop_
_entity.id
_entity.type
_entity.pdbx_description
1 polymer ?
#
loop_
_entity_poly.entity_id
_entity_poly.type
_entity_poly.pdbx_seq_one_letter_code
_entity_poly.pdbx_strand_id
1 'polypeptide(L)'
;MIILKIILLQLFWFSVVFFGNSVSSYLPLFASFILVIVNYYVFAPKISLARYSFLIILFTLFGYLHDTSFIWLNIITKKSYHIGFLSLWIIFIAYYGDIFNKLKNIPTFFLSILGALGGSLAYWSAYKLGALSILPGRETTYVVVPFTLWAVFFPSSMWLFYKDKYWNYFLDKTILFSFDKSGFKRHENQFTEDLSKKRITTKISLITGGTSGIGEEVAMALSRLNSKVVVTGRNEKKGKSFEEKNFNSTFVSLDMVNWNDIHNFCKVCEKFDYIVLNAGSMPENLIVNESGVEFQCASQLLGHYYLISWLKKYGKLNSHARIVWVSSGGMYLKELDLKSLFNNSEYEKVATYANVKRAQVTLVEELSKEEEWAKFKILAMHPGWVGTLGLKESLPKFYSLMGNRLRSPAEGADTILWLLMTDEALYSGSFYFDRKKVSPYITKKYMPSKDQRLNLMKQVKSYLFDHKRSDT
;
A
#
# COMPACT_ATOMS: atom_id res chain seq x y z
N MET A 1 -7.72 39.74 15.67
CA MET A 1 -8.30 38.58 14.96
C MET A 1 -8.41 37.32 15.82
N ILE A 2 -7.31 36.79 16.41
CA ILE A 2 -7.38 35.56 17.24
C ILE A 2 -8.31 35.71 18.45
N ILE A 3 -8.28 36.85 19.15
CA ILE A 3 -9.18 37.11 20.29
C ILE A 3 -10.66 37.06 19.86
N LEU A 4 -11.00 37.71 18.74
CA LEU A 4 -12.37 37.70 18.18
C LEU A 4 -12.81 36.27 17.82
N LYS A 5 -11.91 35.45 17.26
CA LYS A 5 -12.16 34.05 16.99
C LYS A 5 -12.44 33.26 18.27
N ILE A 6 -11.64 33.45 19.32
CA ILE A 6 -11.88 32.80 20.61
C ILE A 6 -13.26 33.18 21.15
N ILE A 7 -13.60 34.47 21.13
CA ILE A 7 -14.93 34.96 21.56
C ILE A 7 -16.03 34.28 20.74
N LEU A 8 -15.90 34.24 19.41
CA LEU A 8 -16.87 33.58 18.52
C LEU A 8 -17.04 32.08 18.84
N LEU A 9 -15.94 31.36 19.04
CA LEU A 9 -15.96 29.92 19.36
C LEU A 9 -16.59 29.66 20.74
N GLN A 10 -16.36 30.53 21.71
CA GLN A 10 -16.99 30.43 23.03
C GLN A 10 -18.48 30.78 22.98
N LEU A 11 -18.87 31.83 22.25
CA LEU A 11 -20.28 32.16 22.02
C LEU A 11 -21.01 31.00 21.34
N PHE A 12 -20.40 30.39 20.33
CA PHE A 12 -20.95 29.20 19.68
C PHE A 12 -21.13 28.05 20.68
N TRP A 13 -20.12 27.77 21.50
CA TRP A 13 -20.21 26.76 22.55
C TRP A 13 -21.38 27.03 23.50
N PHE A 14 -21.50 28.25 24.02
CA PHE A 14 -22.60 28.64 24.91
C PHE A 14 -23.95 28.51 24.22
N SER A 15 -24.09 28.95 22.96
CA SER A 15 -25.35 28.82 22.22
C SER A 15 -25.80 27.37 22.06
N VAL A 16 -24.87 26.46 21.76
CA VAL A 16 -25.18 25.03 21.65
C VAL A 16 -25.55 24.43 23.00
N VAL A 17 -24.87 24.80 24.08
CA VAL A 17 -25.13 24.25 25.43
C VAL A 17 -26.46 24.76 25.99
N PHE A 18 -26.77 26.05 25.86
CA PHE A 18 -28.00 26.64 26.39
C PHE A 18 -29.24 26.34 25.53
N PHE A 19 -29.12 26.47 24.21
CA PHE A 19 -30.27 26.40 23.30
C PHE A 19 -30.32 25.11 22.48
N GLY A 20 -29.33 24.22 22.63
CA GLY A 20 -29.24 23.01 21.83
C GLY A 20 -30.46 22.09 21.97
N ASN A 21 -31.09 22.06 23.14
CA ASN A 21 -32.30 21.27 23.39
C ASN A 21 -33.60 21.95 22.93
N SER A 22 -33.57 23.26 22.68
CA SER A 22 -34.74 24.06 22.26
C SER A 22 -34.78 24.34 20.76
N VAL A 23 -33.74 23.97 20.02
CA VAL A 23 -33.58 24.27 18.59
C VAL A 23 -33.37 22.97 17.82
N SER A 24 -33.81 22.93 16.56
CA SER A 24 -33.58 21.80 15.65
C SER A 24 -32.11 21.36 15.66
N SER A 25 -31.86 20.05 15.83
CA SER A 25 -30.52 19.48 15.92
C SER A 25 -29.66 19.76 14.69
N TYR A 26 -30.28 20.01 13.54
CA TYR A 26 -29.60 20.28 12.28
C TYR A 26 -28.99 21.68 12.21
N LEU A 27 -29.54 22.66 12.93
CA LEU A 27 -29.04 24.04 12.89
C LEU A 27 -27.61 24.18 13.43
N PRO A 28 -27.27 23.71 14.66
CA PRO A 28 -25.91 23.83 15.17
C PRO A 28 -24.91 22.99 14.36
N LEU A 29 -25.33 21.84 13.81
CA LEU A 29 -24.51 21.04 12.91
C LEU A 29 -24.16 21.82 11.64
N PHE A 30 -25.16 22.36 10.96
CA PHE A 30 -24.96 23.15 9.75
C PHE A 30 -24.09 24.39 10.00
N ALA A 31 -24.36 25.11 11.09
CA ALA A 31 -23.56 26.27 11.49
C ALA A 31 -22.09 25.90 11.75
N SER A 32 -21.82 24.77 12.42
CA SER A 32 -20.44 24.32 12.67
C SER A 32 -19.69 23.98 11.38
N PHE A 33 -20.34 23.37 10.39
CA PHE A 33 -19.71 23.11 9.09
C PHE A 33 -19.35 24.40 8.35
N ILE A 34 -20.25 25.39 8.32
CA ILE A 34 -19.96 26.70 7.73
C ILE A 34 -18.77 27.34 8.43
N LEU A 35 -18.79 27.40 9.77
CA LEU A 35 -17.73 28.03 10.55
C LEU A 35 -16.38 27.36 10.33
N VAL A 36 -16.33 26.03 10.20
CA VAL A 36 -15.10 25.27 9.98
C VAL A 36 -14.55 25.48 8.55
N ILE A 37 -15.41 25.62 7.55
CA ILE A 37 -15.03 25.97 6.17
C ILE A 37 -14.46 27.39 6.14
N VAL A 38 -15.19 28.36 6.71
CA VAL A 38 -14.74 29.76 6.83
C VAL A 38 -13.39 29.81 7.56
N ASN A 39 -13.25 29.05 8.66
CA ASN A 39 -12.01 28.98 9.41
C ASN A 39 -10.82 28.53 8.56
N TYR A 40 -11.00 27.49 7.73
CA TYR A 40 -9.94 26.99 6.86
C TYR A 40 -9.44 28.06 5.88
N TYR A 41 -10.35 28.80 5.25
CA TYR A 41 -9.97 29.83 4.26
C TYR A 41 -9.47 31.12 4.90
N VAL A 42 -10.05 31.55 6.03
CA VAL A 42 -9.67 32.81 6.69
C VAL A 42 -8.36 32.68 7.46
N PHE A 43 -8.14 31.58 8.17
CA PHE A 43 -6.95 31.37 9.00
C PHE A 43 -5.87 30.52 8.34
N ALA A 44 -6.16 29.95 7.16
CA ALA A 44 -5.21 29.25 6.28
C ALA A 44 -4.22 28.35 7.05
N PRO A 45 -4.70 27.34 7.79
CA PRO A 45 -3.82 26.46 8.54
C PRO A 45 -2.83 25.77 7.60
N LYS A 46 -1.59 25.54 8.06
CA LYS A 46 -0.53 24.88 7.28
C LYS A 46 -0.73 23.36 7.12
N ILE A 47 -1.93 22.94 6.73
CA ILE A 47 -2.26 21.56 6.37
C ILE A 47 -3.15 21.53 5.13
N SER A 48 -3.17 20.41 4.41
CA SER A 48 -4.02 20.26 3.23
C SER A 48 -5.50 20.21 3.60
N LEU A 49 -6.37 20.64 2.67
CA LEU A 49 -7.82 20.56 2.84
C LEU A 49 -8.27 19.13 3.10
N ALA A 50 -7.66 18.14 2.44
CA ALA A 50 -7.97 16.72 2.65
C ALA A 50 -7.67 16.26 4.09
N ARG A 51 -6.52 16.65 4.66
CA ARG A 51 -6.17 16.33 6.06
C ARG A 51 -7.10 17.06 7.03
N TYR A 52 -7.41 18.33 6.76
CA TYR A 52 -8.35 19.10 7.56
C TYR A 52 -9.75 18.46 7.55
N SER A 53 -10.28 18.11 6.38
CA SER A 53 -11.57 17.42 6.23
C SER A 53 -11.59 16.05 6.91
N PHE A 54 -10.51 15.27 6.79
CA PHE A 54 -10.39 14.00 7.52
C PHE A 54 -10.48 14.19 9.04
N LEU A 55 -9.80 15.21 9.58
CA LEU A 55 -9.82 15.48 11.01
C LEU A 55 -11.20 15.92 11.50
N ILE A 56 -11.96 16.67 10.70
CA ILE A 56 -13.38 16.98 11.01
C ILE A 56 -14.17 15.68 11.19
N ILE A 57 -14.07 14.76 10.22
CA ILE A 57 -14.79 13.48 10.26
C ILE A 57 -14.34 12.66 11.48
N LEU A 58 -13.03 12.59 11.73
CA LEU A 58 -12.47 11.84 12.86
C LEU A 58 -12.93 12.41 14.21
N PHE A 59 -12.90 13.73 14.38
CA PHE A 59 -13.32 14.39 15.63
C PHE A 59 -14.81 14.19 15.85
N THR A 60 -15.62 14.30 14.78
CA THR A 60 -17.07 14.05 14.84
C THR A 60 -17.38 12.60 15.22
N LEU A 61 -16.67 11.63 14.63
CA LEU A 61 -16.83 10.21 14.96
C LEU A 61 -16.43 9.92 16.41
N PHE A 62 -15.33 10.50 16.87
CA PHE A 62 -14.90 10.38 18.27
C PHE A 62 -15.94 10.95 19.21
N GLY A 63 -16.50 12.12 18.89
CA GLY A 63 -17.57 12.73 19.67
C GLY A 63 -18.84 11.89 19.71
N TYR A 64 -19.25 11.33 18.57
CA TYR A 64 -20.38 10.41 18.52
C TYR A 64 -20.19 9.18 19.40
N LEU A 65 -19.02 8.53 19.32
CA LEU A 65 -18.69 7.39 20.18
C LEU A 65 -18.63 7.77 21.67
N HIS A 66 -18.06 8.94 21.98
CA HIS A 66 -18.01 9.44 23.35
C HIS A 66 -19.41 9.69 23.93
N ASP A 67 -20.23 10.46 23.22
CA ASP A 67 -21.55 10.86 23.71
C ASP A 67 -22.50 9.65 23.80
N THR A 68 -22.42 8.72 22.84
CA THR A 68 -23.18 7.46 22.90
C THR A 68 -22.73 6.54 24.03
N SER A 69 -21.44 6.55 24.40
CA SER A 69 -20.95 5.77 25.53
C SER A 69 -21.62 6.18 26.84
N PHE A 70 -21.95 7.46 27.02
CA PHE A 70 -22.68 7.93 28.20
C PHE A 70 -24.10 7.38 28.30
N ILE A 71 -24.76 7.22 27.16
CA ILE A 71 -26.09 6.62 27.10
C ILE A 71 -26.00 5.12 27.36
N TRP A 72 -25.05 4.44 26.72
CA TRP A 72 -24.86 2.99 26.85
C TRP A 72 -24.49 2.57 28.28
N LEU A 73 -23.64 3.35 28.95
CA LEU A 73 -23.21 3.12 30.33
C LEU A 73 -24.22 3.60 31.38
N ASN A 74 -25.40 4.09 30.96
CA ASN A 74 -26.41 4.68 31.85
C ASN A 74 -25.82 5.75 32.79
N ILE A 75 -25.05 6.69 32.21
CA ILE A 75 -24.47 7.83 32.92
C ILE A 75 -25.39 9.05 32.79
N ILE A 76 -25.93 9.28 31.59
CA ILE A 76 -26.89 10.37 31.31
C ILE A 76 -28.23 9.79 30.86
N THR A 77 -29.30 10.58 31.00
CA THR A 77 -30.61 10.19 30.47
C THR A 77 -30.62 10.32 28.94
N LYS A 78 -31.12 9.30 28.22
CA LYS A 78 -31.22 9.33 26.75
C LYS A 78 -32.01 10.54 26.24
N LYS A 79 -33.01 11.00 26.98
CA LYS A 79 -33.82 12.18 26.65
C LYS A 79 -33.03 13.50 26.72
N SER A 80 -31.97 13.54 27.52
CA SER A 80 -31.14 14.74 27.65
C SER A 80 -30.09 14.88 26.55
N TYR A 81 -29.78 13.82 25.80
CA TYR A 81 -28.81 13.89 24.71
C TYR A 81 -29.47 14.36 23.41
N HIS A 82 -28.86 15.37 22.79
CA HIS A 82 -29.26 15.90 21.51
C HIS A 82 -28.12 15.80 20.50
N ILE A 83 -28.40 15.29 19.30
CA ILE A 83 -27.35 15.08 18.27
C ILE A 83 -26.67 16.38 17.82
N GLY A 84 -27.32 17.53 18.07
CA GLY A 84 -26.73 18.85 17.85
C GLY A 84 -25.45 19.11 18.64
N PHE A 85 -25.18 18.39 19.74
CA PHE A 85 -23.94 18.51 20.51
C PHE A 85 -22.70 18.08 19.71
N LEU A 86 -22.84 17.24 18.67
CA LEU A 86 -21.73 16.89 17.79
C LEU A 86 -21.13 18.10 17.05
N SER A 87 -21.88 19.20 16.95
CA SER A 87 -21.37 20.47 16.41
C SER A 87 -20.16 21.01 17.19
N LEU A 88 -20.07 20.72 18.49
CA LEU A 88 -18.94 21.09 19.34
C LEU A 88 -17.67 20.32 18.98
N TRP A 89 -17.82 19.06 18.56
CA TRP A 89 -16.72 18.23 18.06
C TRP A 89 -16.26 18.66 16.67
N ILE A 90 -17.20 19.01 15.79
CA ILE A 90 -16.90 19.56 14.45
C ILE A 90 -16.11 20.86 14.59
N ILE A 91 -16.62 21.82 15.37
CA ILE A 91 -15.99 23.14 15.50
C ILE A 91 -14.67 23.09 16.26
N PHE A 92 -14.39 22.02 17.00
CA PHE A 92 -13.14 21.88 17.76
C PHE A 92 -11.89 21.98 16.89
N ILE A 93 -11.95 21.56 15.62
CA ILE A 93 -10.83 21.73 14.68
C ILE A 93 -10.46 23.21 14.45
N ALA A 94 -11.40 24.14 14.67
CA ALA A 94 -11.15 25.55 14.49
C ALA A 94 -10.13 26.10 15.49
N TYR A 95 -9.86 25.43 16.62
CA TYR A 95 -8.79 25.82 17.53
C TYR A 95 -7.38 25.48 17.01
N TYR A 96 -7.27 24.67 15.95
CA TYR A 96 -6.00 24.23 15.38
C TYR A 96 -5.51 25.18 14.28
N GLY A 97 -4.19 25.20 14.07
CA GLY A 97 -3.53 26.06 13.09
C GLY A 97 -3.09 27.42 13.65
N ASP A 98 -3.77 27.93 14.69
CA ASP A 98 -3.45 29.22 15.31
C ASP A 98 -3.47 29.19 16.85
N ILE A 99 -4.62 28.93 17.49
CA ILE A 99 -4.78 28.98 18.95
C ILE A 99 -3.92 27.88 19.60
N PHE A 100 -4.09 26.63 19.17
CA PHE A 100 -3.32 25.49 19.67
C PHE A 100 -1.92 25.37 19.04
N ASN A 101 -1.52 26.24 18.12
CA ASN A 101 -0.18 26.18 17.53
C ASN A 101 0.91 26.40 18.59
N LYS A 102 0.61 27.12 19.68
CA LYS A 102 1.50 27.28 20.84
C LYS A 102 1.71 25.98 21.63
N LEU A 103 0.79 25.03 21.53
CA LEU A 103 0.81 23.77 22.29
C LEU A 103 1.57 22.65 21.56
N LYS A 104 1.91 22.81 20.27
CA LYS A 104 2.43 21.71 19.42
C LYS A 104 3.76 21.10 19.90
N ASN A 105 4.55 21.86 20.67
CA ASN A 105 5.85 21.44 21.20
C ASN A 105 5.76 20.96 22.66
N ILE A 106 4.59 21.02 23.29
CA ILE A 106 4.41 20.55 24.66
C ILE A 106 4.52 19.02 24.68
N PRO A 107 5.23 18.42 25.67
CA PRO A 107 5.30 16.97 25.81
C PRO A 107 3.93 16.32 25.93
N THR A 108 3.79 15.11 25.37
CA THR A 108 2.52 14.37 25.31
C THR A 108 1.85 14.22 26.66
N PHE A 109 2.62 13.97 27.72
CA PHE A 109 2.10 13.84 29.09
C PHE A 109 1.31 15.08 29.53
N PHE A 110 1.85 16.29 29.29
CA PHE A 110 1.15 17.53 29.64
C PHE A 110 -0.03 17.83 28.70
N LEU A 111 0.06 17.45 27.42
CA LEU A 111 -1.10 17.51 26.52
C LEU A 111 -2.22 16.58 27.02
N SER A 112 -1.92 15.38 27.49
CA SER A 112 -2.91 14.48 28.10
C SER A 112 -3.58 15.11 29.30
N ILE A 113 -2.82 15.72 30.22
CA ILE A 113 -3.39 16.42 31.39
C ILE A 113 -4.28 17.58 30.96
N LEU A 114 -3.83 18.41 30.02
CA LEU A 114 -4.59 19.56 29.52
C LEU A 114 -5.90 19.12 28.85
N GLY A 115 -5.83 18.06 28.03
CA GLY A 115 -7.00 17.45 27.41
C GLY A 115 -7.97 16.93 28.46
N ALA A 116 -7.49 16.13 29.40
CA ALA A 116 -8.29 15.52 30.46
C ALA A 116 -9.06 16.57 31.28
N LEU A 117 -8.35 17.60 31.77
CA LEU A 117 -8.95 18.68 32.54
C LEU A 117 -9.92 19.50 31.70
N GLY A 118 -9.52 19.90 30.48
CA GLY A 118 -10.36 20.69 29.58
C GLY A 118 -11.66 19.98 29.20
N GLY A 119 -11.56 18.69 28.85
CA GLY A 119 -12.71 17.84 28.51
C GLY A 119 -13.67 17.68 29.68
N SER A 120 -13.17 17.29 30.86
CA SER A 120 -14.00 17.14 32.06
C SER A 120 -14.67 18.44 32.48
N LEU A 121 -13.95 19.57 32.44
CA LEU A 121 -14.52 20.88 32.77
C LEU A 121 -15.62 21.29 31.78
N ALA A 122 -15.44 21.04 30.48
CA ALA A 122 -16.44 21.36 29.48
C ALA A 122 -17.73 20.55 29.68
N TYR A 123 -17.62 19.23 29.90
CA TYR A 123 -18.78 18.37 30.15
C TYR A 123 -19.46 18.70 31.50
N TRP A 124 -18.68 18.93 32.55
CA TRP A 124 -19.22 19.35 33.85
C TRP A 124 -19.97 20.69 33.76
N SER A 125 -19.42 21.64 33.00
CA SER A 125 -20.07 22.94 32.76
C SER A 125 -21.39 22.77 31.99
N ALA A 126 -21.42 21.92 30.96
CA ALA A 126 -22.65 21.63 30.22
C ALA A 126 -23.74 21.04 31.14
N TYR A 127 -23.37 20.12 32.03
CA TYR A 127 -24.30 19.61 33.06
C TYR A 127 -24.79 20.72 34.00
N LYS A 128 -23.89 21.58 34.52
CA LYS A 128 -24.26 22.67 35.44
C LYS A 128 -25.16 23.73 34.79
N LEU A 129 -25.04 23.91 33.48
CA LEU A 129 -25.91 24.79 32.69
C LEU A 129 -27.23 24.12 32.26
N GLY A 130 -27.49 22.88 32.69
CA GLY A 130 -28.75 22.18 32.43
C GLY A 130 -28.85 21.55 31.04
N ALA A 131 -27.75 21.50 30.27
CA ALA A 131 -27.75 20.93 28.92
C ALA A 131 -27.92 19.41 28.91
N LEU A 132 -27.46 18.73 29.97
CA LEU A 132 -27.49 17.28 30.14
C LEU A 132 -27.99 16.93 31.55
N SER A 133 -28.61 15.76 31.69
CA SER A 133 -29.07 15.24 32.99
C SER A 133 -28.33 13.94 33.34
N ILE A 134 -27.55 13.98 34.42
CA ILE A 134 -26.83 12.83 34.96
C ILE A 134 -27.79 11.96 35.79
N LEU A 135 -27.66 10.64 35.69
CA LEU A 135 -28.42 9.71 36.52
C LEU A 135 -27.89 9.70 37.97
N PRO A 136 -28.76 9.52 38.99
CA PRO A 136 -28.33 9.58 40.39
C PRO A 136 -27.15 8.62 40.70
N GLY A 137 -26.11 9.13 41.38
CA GLY A 137 -24.93 8.34 41.76
C GLY A 137 -23.92 8.11 40.63
N ARG A 138 -24.06 8.78 39.48
CA ARG A 138 -23.15 8.67 38.33
C ARG A 138 -22.25 9.89 38.12
N GLU A 139 -22.27 10.86 39.04
CA GLU A 139 -21.57 12.14 38.93
C GLU A 139 -20.05 11.92 38.79
N THR A 140 -19.47 11.04 39.60
CA THR A 140 -18.05 10.68 39.51
C THR A 140 -17.71 10.06 38.15
N THR A 141 -18.53 9.10 37.70
CA THR A 141 -18.34 8.46 36.39
C THR A 141 -18.46 9.45 35.24
N TYR A 142 -19.40 10.40 35.34
CA TYR A 142 -19.61 11.45 34.35
C TYR A 142 -18.39 12.38 34.19
N VAL A 143 -17.61 12.58 35.25
CA VAL A 143 -16.37 13.38 35.20
C VAL A 143 -15.18 12.55 34.71
N VAL A 144 -15.06 11.30 35.18
CA VAL A 144 -13.94 10.40 34.89
C VAL A 144 -13.92 9.94 33.42
N VAL A 145 -15.09 9.70 32.81
CA VAL A 145 -15.17 9.25 31.41
C VAL A 145 -14.60 10.30 30.44
N PRO A 146 -15.02 11.59 30.46
CA PRO A 146 -14.37 12.64 29.70
C PRO A 146 -12.89 12.79 30.04
N PHE A 147 -12.53 12.69 31.32
CA PHE A 147 -11.14 12.86 31.76
C PHE A 147 -10.23 11.87 31.02
N THR A 148 -10.59 10.59 31.06
CA THR A 148 -9.81 9.51 30.45
C THR A 148 -9.81 9.60 28.92
N LEU A 149 -10.97 9.85 28.31
CA LEU A 149 -11.06 9.91 26.84
C LEU A 149 -10.35 11.12 26.25
N TRP A 150 -10.48 12.30 26.88
CA TRP A 150 -9.78 13.49 26.44
C TRP A 150 -8.28 13.44 26.71
N ALA A 151 -7.82 12.70 27.72
CA ALA A 151 -6.40 12.44 27.94
C ALA A 151 -5.73 11.71 26.76
N VAL A 152 -6.52 10.93 25.99
CA VAL A 152 -6.06 10.23 24.79
C VAL A 152 -6.36 11.03 23.52
N PHE A 153 -7.57 11.56 23.39
CA PHE A 153 -8.01 12.26 22.19
C PHE A 153 -7.15 13.47 21.89
N PHE A 154 -6.96 14.36 22.86
CA PHE A 154 -6.30 15.65 22.64
C PHE A 154 -4.82 15.53 22.19
N PRO A 155 -3.94 14.73 22.83
CA PRO A 155 -2.59 14.55 22.29
C PRO A 155 -2.60 13.87 20.91
N SER A 156 -3.51 12.93 20.67
CA SER A 156 -3.61 12.23 19.38
C SER A 156 -4.06 13.16 18.26
N SER A 157 -5.04 14.02 18.50
CA SER A 157 -5.50 15.03 17.56
C SER A 157 -4.42 16.07 17.27
N MET A 158 -3.64 16.48 18.28
CA MET A 158 -2.47 17.35 18.12
C MET A 158 -1.39 16.72 17.22
N TRP A 159 -1.10 15.42 17.40
CA TRP A 159 -0.17 14.71 16.52
C TRP A 159 -0.70 14.62 15.09
N LEU A 160 -1.96 14.23 14.92
CA LEU A 160 -2.56 14.08 13.60
C LEU A 160 -2.72 15.42 12.87
N PHE A 161 -2.80 16.56 13.57
CA PHE A 161 -2.84 17.88 12.95
C PHE A 161 -1.43 18.42 12.65
N TYR A 162 -0.50 18.39 13.61
CA TYR A 162 0.77 19.13 13.52
C TYR A 162 1.99 18.30 13.09
N LYS A 163 1.93 16.96 13.16
CA LYS A 163 3.10 16.10 12.92
C LYS A 163 2.88 15.20 11.70
N ASP A 164 3.58 15.50 10.60
CA ASP A 164 3.44 14.76 9.33
C ASP A 164 3.74 13.27 9.47
N LYS A 165 4.67 12.89 10.35
CA LYS A 165 4.99 11.49 10.64
C LYS A 165 3.74 10.64 10.94
N TYR A 166 2.80 11.15 11.74
CA TYR A 166 1.60 10.39 12.14
C TYR A 166 0.54 10.38 11.03
N TRP A 167 0.42 11.48 10.29
CA TRP A 167 -0.44 11.54 9.12
C TRP A 167 0.03 10.58 8.02
N ASN A 168 1.32 10.60 7.71
CA ASN A 168 1.95 9.69 6.76
C ASN A 168 1.78 8.23 7.20
N TYR A 169 2.03 7.94 8.49
CA TYR A 169 1.78 6.60 9.04
C TYR A 169 0.35 6.12 8.79
N PHE A 170 -0.66 6.97 8.97
CA PHE A 170 -2.05 6.62 8.69
C PHE A 170 -2.30 6.39 7.20
N LEU A 171 -1.79 7.28 6.33
CA LEU A 171 -1.91 7.12 4.88
C LEU A 171 -1.25 5.83 4.38
N ASP A 172 -0.08 5.48 4.93
CA ASP A 172 0.68 4.29 4.52
C ASP A 172 0.01 2.97 4.95
N LYS A 173 -0.93 3.02 5.91
CA LYS A 173 -1.79 1.88 6.26
C LYS A 173 -2.92 1.64 5.27
N THR A 174 -3.23 2.63 4.43
CA THR A 174 -4.25 2.49 3.39
C THR A 174 -3.62 1.98 2.09
N ILE A 175 -4.30 1.08 1.38
CA ILE A 175 -3.84 0.62 0.07
C ILE A 175 -3.79 1.80 -0.92
N LEU A 176 -4.84 2.62 -0.96
CA LEU A 176 -4.98 3.72 -1.92
C LEU A 176 -3.84 4.75 -1.81
N PHE A 177 -3.54 5.24 -0.61
CA PHE A 177 -2.52 6.28 -0.44
C PHE A 177 -1.10 5.71 -0.36
N SER A 178 -0.94 4.43 -0.01
CA SER A 178 0.38 3.78 0.05
C SER A 178 0.87 3.34 -1.34
N PHE A 179 0.00 2.72 -2.15
CA PHE A 179 0.42 2.10 -3.41
C PHE A 179 0.48 3.06 -4.58
N ASP A 180 -0.10 4.26 -4.45
CA ASP A 180 -0.09 5.27 -5.51
C ASP A 180 1.20 6.11 -5.51
N LYS A 181 1.25 7.11 -6.41
CA LYS A 181 2.35 8.06 -6.55
C LYS A 181 2.60 8.89 -5.28
N SER A 182 1.55 9.23 -4.55
CA SER A 182 1.72 9.99 -3.30
C SER A 182 2.44 9.15 -2.25
N GLY A 183 2.15 7.85 -2.18
CA GLY A 183 2.84 6.92 -1.30
C GLY A 183 4.31 6.79 -1.64
N PHE A 184 4.64 6.58 -2.93
CA PHE A 184 6.03 6.53 -3.37
C PHE A 184 6.81 7.78 -2.95
N LYS A 185 6.28 8.98 -3.25
CA LYS A 185 6.94 10.25 -2.89
C LYS A 185 7.13 10.43 -1.38
N ARG A 186 6.24 9.88 -0.55
CA ARG A 186 6.42 9.89 0.91
C ARG A 186 7.59 8.99 1.32
N HIS A 187 7.66 7.79 0.76
CA HIS A 187 8.68 6.80 1.08
C HIS A 187 10.07 7.17 0.50
N GLU A 188 10.11 7.79 -0.68
CA GLU A 188 11.33 8.20 -1.38
C GLU A 188 12.22 9.12 -0.52
N ASN A 189 11.62 9.97 0.32
CA ASN A 189 12.37 10.82 1.26
C ASN A 189 13.19 10.04 2.29
N GLN A 190 12.97 8.73 2.43
CA GLN A 190 13.70 7.84 3.33
C GLN A 190 14.74 6.99 2.59
N PHE A 191 14.84 7.11 1.26
CA PHE A 191 15.81 6.34 0.47
C PHE A 191 17.19 6.96 0.64
N THR A 192 18.12 6.17 1.18
CA THR A 192 19.48 6.61 1.51
C THR A 192 20.48 6.30 0.39
N GLU A 193 20.27 5.22 -0.36
CA GLU A 193 21.16 4.80 -1.44
C GLU A 193 20.86 5.49 -2.77
N ASP A 194 21.86 6.16 -3.33
CA ASP A 194 21.84 6.70 -4.69
C ASP A 194 22.28 5.63 -5.69
N LEU A 195 21.31 5.03 -6.37
CA LEU A 195 21.55 3.95 -7.34
C LEU A 195 22.29 4.43 -8.59
N SER A 196 22.22 5.72 -8.93
CA SER A 196 22.85 6.27 -10.14
C SER A 196 24.38 6.22 -10.10
N LYS A 197 24.95 6.08 -8.89
CA LYS A 197 26.40 6.01 -8.65
C LYS A 197 26.93 4.57 -8.62
N LYS A 198 26.07 3.56 -8.72
CA LYS A 198 26.47 2.15 -8.68
C LYS A 198 27.23 1.78 -9.95
N ARG A 199 28.31 1.00 -9.82
CA ARG A 199 29.09 0.48 -10.94
C ARG A 199 28.73 -0.97 -11.18
N ILE A 200 28.02 -1.25 -12.27
CA ILE A 200 27.56 -2.59 -12.64
C ILE A 200 27.98 -2.99 -14.07
N THR A 201 29.07 -2.42 -14.58
CA THR A 201 29.59 -2.63 -15.94
C THR A 201 29.86 -4.10 -16.29
N THR A 202 30.20 -4.93 -15.29
CA THR A 202 30.49 -6.35 -15.49
C THR A 202 29.26 -7.25 -15.29
N LYS A 203 28.09 -6.67 -14.97
CA LYS A 203 26.89 -7.42 -14.65
C LYS A 203 26.05 -7.65 -15.90
N ILE A 204 25.52 -8.86 -16.03
CA ILE A 204 24.63 -9.23 -17.13
C ILE A 204 23.22 -9.45 -16.55
N SER A 205 22.25 -8.76 -17.14
CA SER A 205 20.88 -8.69 -16.64
C SER A 205 19.91 -9.33 -17.63
N LEU A 206 18.98 -10.15 -17.16
CA LEU A 206 17.85 -10.69 -17.93
C LEU A 206 16.55 -10.09 -17.41
N ILE A 207 15.76 -9.43 -18.27
CA ILE A 207 14.48 -8.83 -17.90
C ILE A 207 13.37 -9.40 -18.78
N THR A 208 12.44 -10.15 -18.16
CA THR A 208 11.26 -10.63 -18.89
C THR A 208 10.24 -9.51 -19.06
N GLY A 209 9.68 -9.37 -20.26
CA GLY A 209 8.77 -8.27 -20.57
C GLY A 209 9.48 -6.91 -20.54
N GLY A 210 10.72 -6.86 -21.00
CA GLY A 210 11.59 -5.67 -20.96
C GLY A 210 11.35 -4.65 -22.08
N THR A 211 10.34 -4.86 -22.93
CA THR A 211 10.07 -4.00 -24.11
C THR A 211 8.96 -2.97 -23.88
N SER A 212 8.39 -2.88 -22.67
CA SER A 212 7.45 -1.83 -22.30
C SER A 212 7.32 -1.63 -20.79
N GLY A 213 6.87 -0.44 -20.38
CA GLY A 213 6.42 -0.15 -19.02
C GLY A 213 7.53 -0.32 -17.99
N ILE A 214 7.25 -1.03 -16.89
CA ILE A 214 8.21 -1.21 -15.78
C ILE A 214 9.47 -1.94 -16.25
N GLY A 215 9.31 -3.00 -17.04
CA GLY A 215 10.44 -3.81 -17.51
C GLY A 215 11.39 -3.03 -18.42
N GLU A 216 10.83 -2.20 -19.31
CA GLU A 216 11.60 -1.29 -20.16
C GLU A 216 12.40 -0.29 -19.33
N GLU A 217 11.77 0.32 -18.33
CA GLU A 217 12.48 1.30 -17.49
C GLU A 217 13.60 0.66 -16.67
N VAL A 218 13.40 -0.56 -16.14
CA VAL A 218 14.48 -1.32 -15.50
C VAL A 218 15.62 -1.60 -16.48
N ALA A 219 15.29 -2.06 -17.69
CA ALA A 219 16.28 -2.39 -18.71
C ALA A 219 17.08 -1.14 -19.15
N MET A 220 16.40 -0.01 -19.36
CA MET A 220 17.02 1.28 -19.69
C MET A 220 17.93 1.78 -18.55
N ALA A 221 17.48 1.70 -17.30
CA ALA A 221 18.28 2.14 -16.16
C ALA A 221 19.56 1.31 -16.00
N LEU A 222 19.49 -0.02 -16.17
CA LEU A 222 20.66 -0.90 -16.12
C LEU A 222 21.62 -0.67 -17.30
N SER A 223 21.07 -0.47 -18.51
CA SER A 223 21.85 -0.14 -19.72
C SER A 223 22.62 1.18 -19.55
N ARG A 224 21.99 2.22 -18.99
CA ARG A 224 22.65 3.51 -18.67
C ARG A 224 23.81 3.38 -17.68
N LEU A 225 23.79 2.35 -16.83
CA LEU A 225 24.88 2.01 -15.91
C LEU A 225 25.90 1.05 -16.54
N ASN A 226 25.86 0.89 -17.87
CA ASN A 226 26.75 0.05 -18.69
C ASN A 226 26.67 -1.46 -18.37
N SER A 227 25.58 -1.93 -17.75
CA SER A 227 25.31 -3.37 -17.66
C SER A 227 24.93 -3.90 -19.03
N LYS A 228 25.30 -5.15 -19.33
CA LYS A 228 24.74 -5.87 -20.48
C LYS A 228 23.32 -6.32 -20.15
N VAL A 229 22.36 -5.97 -21.00
CA VAL A 229 20.94 -6.17 -20.73
C VAL A 229 20.30 -7.03 -21.81
N VAL A 230 19.83 -8.21 -21.44
CA VAL A 230 18.99 -9.06 -22.28
C VAL A 230 17.53 -8.84 -21.90
N VAL A 231 16.71 -8.36 -22.82
CA VAL A 231 15.27 -8.23 -22.65
C VAL A 231 14.55 -9.31 -23.43
N THR A 232 13.47 -9.84 -22.85
CA THR A 232 12.58 -10.74 -23.57
C THR A 232 11.19 -10.16 -23.78
N GLY A 233 10.53 -10.58 -24.85
CA GLY A 233 9.16 -10.19 -25.18
C GLY A 233 8.66 -10.92 -26.42
N ARG A 234 7.38 -10.68 -26.75
CA ARG A 234 6.69 -11.36 -27.87
C ARG A 234 6.69 -10.56 -29.16
N ASN A 235 6.84 -9.24 -29.06
CA ASN A 235 6.70 -8.34 -30.21
C ASN A 235 8.09 -7.96 -30.71
N GLU A 236 8.53 -8.61 -31.80
CA GLU A 236 9.85 -8.39 -32.39
C GLU A 236 10.07 -6.93 -32.82
N LYS A 237 9.04 -6.24 -33.31
CA LYS A 237 9.16 -4.83 -33.72
C LYS A 237 9.49 -3.93 -32.52
N LYS A 238 8.82 -4.16 -31.38
CA LYS A 238 9.13 -3.45 -30.13
C LYS A 238 10.52 -3.83 -29.61
N GLY A 239 10.88 -5.10 -29.71
CA GLY A 239 12.20 -5.61 -29.35
C GLY A 239 13.35 -4.95 -30.11
N LYS A 240 13.28 -4.95 -31.45
CA LYS A 240 14.27 -4.29 -32.31
C LYS A 240 14.37 -2.80 -32.03
N SER A 241 13.22 -2.12 -31.89
CA SER A 241 13.22 -0.69 -31.53
C SER A 241 13.85 -0.42 -30.16
N PHE A 242 13.74 -1.35 -29.21
CA PHE A 242 14.39 -1.24 -27.91
C PHE A 242 15.92 -1.39 -28.04
N GLU A 243 16.40 -2.37 -28.81
CA GLU A 243 17.84 -2.56 -29.06
C GLU A 243 18.47 -1.33 -29.75
N GLU A 244 17.80 -0.78 -30.76
CA GLU A 244 18.29 0.41 -31.48
C GLU A 244 18.43 1.64 -30.58
N LYS A 245 17.60 1.76 -29.55
CA LYS A 245 17.56 2.92 -28.64
C LYS A 245 18.50 2.78 -27.43
N ASN A 246 18.92 1.57 -27.10
CA ASN A 246 19.63 1.29 -25.85
C ASN A 246 20.93 0.54 -26.11
N PHE A 247 22.05 1.12 -25.67
CA PHE A 247 23.36 0.49 -25.78
C PHE A 247 23.45 -0.75 -24.90
N ASN A 248 24.36 -1.67 -25.23
CA ASN A 248 24.61 -2.92 -24.49
C ASN A 248 23.35 -3.75 -24.23
N SER A 249 22.35 -3.64 -25.11
CA SER A 249 21.07 -4.31 -24.97
C SER A 249 20.83 -5.30 -26.10
N THR A 250 20.22 -6.43 -25.78
CA THR A 250 19.85 -7.47 -26.74
C THR A 250 18.42 -7.92 -26.48
N PHE A 251 17.63 -8.06 -27.54
CA PHE A 251 16.28 -8.57 -27.51
C PHE A 251 16.26 -10.03 -27.92
N VAL A 252 15.52 -10.83 -27.14
CA VAL A 252 15.22 -12.22 -27.46
C VAL A 252 13.70 -12.39 -27.52
N SER A 253 13.20 -12.81 -28.68
CA SER A 253 11.80 -13.20 -28.83
C SER A 253 11.55 -14.45 -28.00
N LEU A 254 10.75 -14.31 -26.94
CA LEU A 254 10.46 -15.40 -26.02
C LEU A 254 9.12 -15.17 -25.34
N ASP A 255 8.19 -16.12 -25.52
CA ASP A 255 6.91 -16.12 -24.83
C ASP A 255 6.98 -17.01 -23.59
N MET A 256 6.58 -16.47 -22.43
CA MET A 256 6.59 -17.21 -21.17
C MET A 256 5.55 -18.33 -21.11
N VAL A 257 4.61 -18.38 -22.06
CA VAL A 257 3.68 -19.53 -22.19
C VAL A 257 4.25 -20.68 -23.01
N ASN A 258 5.27 -20.44 -23.85
CA ASN A 258 5.93 -21.47 -24.64
C ASN A 258 7.16 -22.00 -23.88
N TRP A 259 6.95 -23.09 -23.14
CA TRP A 259 7.96 -23.63 -22.26
C TRP A 259 9.11 -24.32 -23.00
N ASN A 260 8.91 -24.80 -24.22
CA ASN A 260 9.97 -25.35 -25.06
C ASN A 260 10.96 -24.27 -25.51
N ASP A 261 10.45 -23.09 -25.88
CA ASP A 261 11.31 -21.95 -26.24
C ASP A 261 12.13 -21.49 -25.04
N ILE A 262 11.54 -21.43 -23.84
CA ILE A 262 12.25 -21.09 -22.60
C ILE A 262 13.37 -22.10 -22.35
N HIS A 263 13.09 -23.39 -22.52
CA HIS A 263 14.08 -24.44 -22.36
C HIS A 263 15.26 -24.28 -23.33
N ASN A 264 14.97 -24.07 -24.62
CA ASN A 264 15.96 -23.91 -25.68
C ASN A 264 16.81 -22.66 -25.46
N PHE A 265 16.18 -21.53 -25.09
CA PHE A 265 16.88 -20.31 -24.70
C PHE A 265 17.88 -20.56 -23.55
N CYS A 266 17.45 -21.27 -22.50
CA CYS A 266 18.30 -21.53 -21.34
C CYS A 266 19.54 -22.39 -21.66
N LYS A 267 19.50 -23.23 -22.70
CA LYS A 267 20.66 -24.04 -23.13
C LYS A 267 21.78 -23.15 -23.68
N VAL A 268 21.41 -22.17 -24.52
CA VAL A 268 22.37 -21.41 -25.34
C VAL A 268 22.69 -20.01 -24.81
N CYS A 269 21.87 -19.47 -23.90
CA CYS A 269 22.09 -18.14 -23.35
C CYS A 269 23.40 -18.00 -22.54
N GLU A 270 23.79 -16.77 -22.27
CA GLU A 270 24.91 -16.44 -21.38
C GLU A 270 24.57 -16.63 -19.90
N LYS A 271 25.53 -16.34 -19.00
CA LYS A 271 25.28 -16.36 -17.55
C LYS A 271 24.76 -14.99 -17.09
N PHE A 272 23.80 -14.99 -16.17
CA PHE A 272 23.18 -13.78 -15.64
C PHE A 272 23.52 -13.55 -14.17
N ASP A 273 23.76 -12.28 -13.82
CA ASP A 273 23.86 -11.80 -12.44
C ASP A 273 22.51 -11.32 -11.91
N TYR A 274 21.72 -10.68 -12.77
CA TYR A 274 20.44 -10.09 -12.41
C TYR A 274 19.34 -10.69 -13.27
N ILE A 275 18.26 -11.14 -12.64
CA ILE A 275 17.11 -11.72 -13.32
C ILE A 275 15.86 -11.05 -12.78
N VAL A 276 15.11 -10.39 -13.66
CA VAL A 276 13.85 -9.71 -13.33
C VAL A 276 12.71 -10.41 -14.03
N LEU A 277 11.87 -11.07 -13.24
CA LEU A 277 10.69 -11.80 -13.69
C LEU A 277 9.49 -10.86 -13.66
N ASN A 278 9.40 -10.01 -14.68
CA ASN A 278 8.44 -8.91 -14.78
C ASN A 278 7.30 -9.19 -15.77
N ALA A 279 7.51 -10.04 -16.78
CA ALA A 279 6.50 -10.32 -17.80
C ALA A 279 5.16 -10.74 -17.18
N GLY A 280 4.08 -10.11 -17.65
CA GLY A 280 2.72 -10.43 -17.23
C GLY A 280 1.68 -9.60 -17.97
N SER A 281 0.50 -10.19 -18.14
CA SER A 281 -0.67 -9.55 -18.73
C SER A 281 -1.93 -10.23 -18.22
N MET A 282 -3.06 -9.51 -18.27
CA MET A 282 -4.38 -10.02 -17.90
C MET A 282 -5.24 -10.07 -19.17
N PRO A 283 -5.31 -11.20 -19.89
CA PRO A 283 -6.17 -11.30 -21.06
C PRO A 283 -7.65 -11.16 -20.67
N GLU A 284 -8.48 -10.63 -21.56
CA GLU A 284 -9.91 -10.43 -21.28
C GLU A 284 -10.66 -11.76 -21.16
N ASN A 285 -10.28 -12.73 -21.99
CA ASN A 285 -10.90 -14.05 -22.06
C ASN A 285 -9.95 -15.12 -21.52
N LEU A 286 -10.52 -16.26 -21.12
CA LEU A 286 -9.76 -17.45 -20.76
C LEU A 286 -8.95 -17.92 -21.97
N ILE A 287 -7.64 -18.02 -21.79
CA ILE A 287 -6.69 -18.56 -22.77
C ILE A 287 -5.89 -19.63 -22.05
N VAL A 288 -5.63 -20.77 -22.70
CA VAL A 288 -4.77 -21.84 -22.19
C VAL A 288 -3.57 -22.02 -23.12
N ASN A 289 -2.42 -22.43 -22.58
CA ASN A 289 -1.26 -22.81 -23.38
C ASN A 289 -1.40 -24.24 -23.94
N GLU A 290 -0.41 -24.69 -24.70
CA GLU A 290 -0.38 -26.04 -25.31
C GLU A 290 -0.46 -27.18 -24.27
N SER A 291 -0.06 -26.93 -23.03
CA SER A 291 -0.18 -27.87 -21.91
C SER A 291 -1.51 -27.79 -21.17
N GLY A 292 -2.48 -27.02 -21.67
CA GLY A 292 -3.80 -26.84 -21.05
C GLY A 292 -3.80 -25.97 -19.79
N VAL A 293 -2.74 -25.21 -19.51
CA VAL A 293 -2.66 -24.34 -18.34
C VAL A 293 -3.11 -22.93 -18.69
N GLU A 294 -3.95 -22.35 -17.84
CA GLU A 294 -4.44 -20.96 -17.96
C GLU A 294 -3.27 -19.97 -18.15
N PHE A 295 -3.42 -19.03 -19.07
CA PHE A 295 -2.38 -18.13 -19.57
C PHE A 295 -1.61 -17.39 -18.47
N GLN A 296 -2.28 -16.79 -17.49
CA GLN A 296 -1.63 -16.03 -16.43
C GLN A 296 -0.80 -16.94 -15.52
N CYS A 297 -1.34 -18.10 -15.16
CA CYS A 297 -0.60 -19.14 -14.43
C CYS A 297 0.59 -19.67 -15.26
N ALA A 298 0.35 -19.97 -16.54
CA ALA A 298 1.33 -20.54 -17.45
C ALA A 298 2.51 -19.59 -17.71
N SER A 299 2.25 -18.30 -17.93
CA SER A 299 3.29 -17.30 -18.20
C SER A 299 3.95 -16.79 -16.92
N GLN A 300 3.15 -16.36 -15.93
CA GLN A 300 3.67 -15.54 -14.84
C GLN A 300 4.15 -16.38 -13.67
N LEU A 301 3.60 -17.57 -13.44
CA LEU A 301 4.03 -18.48 -12.38
C LEU A 301 4.93 -19.58 -12.93
N LEU A 302 4.41 -20.45 -13.80
CA LEU A 302 5.12 -21.63 -14.28
C LEU A 302 6.26 -21.26 -15.24
N GLY A 303 6.00 -20.42 -16.25
CA GLY A 303 7.01 -20.00 -17.22
C GLY A 303 8.21 -19.32 -16.57
N HIS A 304 7.96 -18.42 -15.61
CA HIS A 304 9.02 -17.81 -14.81
C HIS A 304 9.76 -18.82 -13.91
N TYR A 305 9.04 -19.75 -13.27
CA TYR A 305 9.66 -20.80 -12.48
C TYR A 305 10.56 -21.70 -13.33
N TYR A 306 10.11 -22.04 -14.54
CA TYR A 306 10.84 -22.83 -15.52
C TYR A 306 12.10 -22.13 -15.98
N LEU A 307 11.99 -20.85 -16.34
CA LEU A 307 13.13 -20.02 -16.74
C LEU A 307 14.23 -20.09 -15.68
N ILE A 308 13.93 -19.78 -14.41
CA ILE A 308 14.97 -19.80 -13.38
C ILE A 308 15.49 -21.20 -13.08
N SER A 309 14.64 -22.22 -13.16
CA SER A 309 15.01 -23.62 -12.89
C SER A 309 15.96 -24.16 -13.97
N TRP A 310 15.71 -23.85 -15.25
CA TRP A 310 16.59 -24.25 -16.34
C TRP A 310 17.86 -23.41 -16.42
N LEU A 311 17.79 -22.10 -16.17
CA LEU A 311 19.01 -21.28 -16.02
C LEU A 311 19.92 -21.86 -14.92
N LYS A 312 19.35 -22.26 -13.78
CA LYS A 312 20.10 -22.95 -12.72
C LYS A 312 20.66 -24.29 -13.21
N LYS A 313 19.84 -25.15 -13.83
CA LYS A 313 20.22 -26.48 -14.32
C LYS A 313 21.38 -26.41 -15.31
N TYR A 314 21.37 -25.44 -16.22
CA TYR A 314 22.40 -25.25 -17.25
C TYR A 314 23.56 -24.36 -16.81
N GLY A 315 23.66 -24.00 -15.52
CA GLY A 315 24.76 -23.21 -14.99
C GLY A 315 24.81 -21.77 -15.51
N LYS A 316 23.65 -21.20 -15.89
CA LYS A 316 23.47 -19.86 -16.45
C LYS A 316 23.18 -18.78 -15.40
N LEU A 317 23.32 -19.11 -14.11
CA LEU A 317 23.25 -18.15 -13.01
C LEU A 317 24.64 -17.95 -12.42
N ASN A 318 25.14 -16.72 -12.42
CA ASN A 318 26.41 -16.37 -11.78
C ASN A 318 26.32 -16.55 -10.25
N SER A 319 27.48 -16.67 -9.60
CA SER A 319 27.55 -16.70 -8.13
C SER A 319 26.89 -15.45 -7.55
N HIS A 320 25.97 -15.63 -6.60
CA HIS A 320 25.22 -14.54 -5.96
C HIS A 320 24.24 -13.80 -6.88
N ALA A 321 23.78 -14.45 -7.96
CA ALA A 321 22.73 -13.90 -8.81
C ALA A 321 21.50 -13.49 -7.99
N ARG A 322 20.90 -12.35 -8.33
CA ARG A 322 19.69 -11.81 -7.72
C ARG A 322 18.52 -12.00 -8.68
N ILE A 323 17.51 -12.73 -8.22
CA ILE A 323 16.29 -13.07 -8.94
C ILE A 323 15.14 -12.31 -8.28
N VAL A 324 14.57 -11.34 -8.99
CA VAL A 324 13.48 -10.49 -8.50
C VAL A 324 12.18 -10.86 -9.22
N TRP A 325 11.22 -11.37 -8.45
CA TRP A 325 9.85 -11.63 -8.89
C TRP A 325 9.02 -10.37 -8.73
N VAL A 326 8.51 -9.82 -9.84
CA VAL A 326 7.60 -8.67 -9.82
C VAL A 326 6.17 -9.20 -9.66
N SER A 327 5.69 -9.14 -8.42
CA SER A 327 4.34 -9.50 -8.03
C SER A 327 3.39 -8.29 -8.18
N SER A 328 2.32 -8.21 -7.38
CA SER A 328 1.37 -7.11 -7.38
C SER A 328 0.79 -6.89 -5.99
N GLY A 329 0.43 -5.64 -5.66
CA GLY A 329 -0.35 -5.34 -4.46
C GLY A 329 -1.74 -5.99 -4.45
N GLY A 330 -2.28 -6.41 -5.61
CA GLY A 330 -3.57 -7.10 -5.70
C GLY A 330 -3.60 -8.45 -4.95
N MET A 331 -2.44 -9.07 -4.70
CA MET A 331 -2.35 -10.32 -3.95
C MET A 331 -2.72 -10.17 -2.46
N TYR A 332 -2.62 -8.96 -1.90
CA TYR A 332 -2.83 -8.73 -0.46
C TYR A 332 -4.22 -9.14 0.04
N LEU A 333 -5.23 -9.06 -0.84
CA LEU A 333 -6.63 -9.38 -0.52
C LEU A 333 -7.07 -10.75 -1.09
N LYS A 334 -6.14 -11.55 -1.60
CA LYS A 334 -6.42 -12.88 -2.18
C LYS A 334 -5.73 -13.97 -1.34
N GLU A 335 -6.55 -14.90 -0.85
CA GLU A 335 -6.08 -16.18 -0.30
C GLU A 335 -5.54 -17.06 -1.43
N LEU A 336 -4.54 -17.89 -1.11
CA LEU A 336 -4.01 -18.85 -2.07
C LEU A 336 -5.07 -19.95 -2.32
N ASP A 337 -5.55 -20.04 -3.55
CA ASP A 337 -6.48 -21.08 -3.96
C ASP A 337 -5.84 -21.91 -5.06
N LEU A 338 -5.34 -23.10 -4.68
CA LEU A 338 -4.66 -24.00 -5.62
C LEU A 338 -5.62 -24.61 -6.66
N LYS A 339 -6.92 -24.75 -6.33
CA LYS A 339 -7.88 -25.35 -7.24
C LYS A 339 -8.08 -24.43 -8.44
N SER A 340 -8.41 -23.17 -8.20
CA SER A 340 -8.56 -22.19 -9.29
C SER A 340 -7.23 -21.80 -9.93
N LEU A 341 -6.09 -21.97 -9.25
CA LEU A 341 -4.77 -21.68 -9.83
C LEU A 341 -4.41 -22.62 -10.98
N PHE A 342 -4.73 -23.92 -10.85
CA PHE A 342 -4.37 -24.94 -11.83
C PHE A 342 -5.57 -25.48 -12.65
N ASN A 343 -6.80 -25.24 -12.19
CA ASN A 343 -8.02 -25.62 -12.90
C ASN A 343 -9.06 -24.49 -12.80
N ASN A 344 -8.94 -23.50 -13.68
CA ASN A 344 -9.71 -22.26 -13.64
C ASN A 344 -10.93 -22.28 -14.59
N SER A 345 -12.01 -22.94 -14.19
CA SER A 345 -13.25 -22.99 -14.99
C SER A 345 -14.07 -21.69 -14.94
N GLU A 346 -13.87 -20.85 -13.92
CA GLU A 346 -14.60 -19.61 -13.67
C GLU A 346 -13.68 -18.39 -13.83
N TYR A 347 -13.05 -18.28 -15.01
CA TYR A 347 -12.05 -17.26 -15.27
C TYR A 347 -12.60 -15.84 -15.04
N GLU A 348 -12.06 -15.17 -14.03
CA GLU A 348 -12.15 -13.72 -13.87
C GLU A 348 -10.73 -13.15 -13.86
N LYS A 349 -10.44 -12.25 -14.81
CA LYS A 349 -9.06 -11.83 -15.10
C LYS A 349 -8.33 -11.27 -13.87
N VAL A 350 -9.00 -10.48 -13.02
CA VAL A 350 -8.37 -9.81 -11.86
C VAL A 350 -8.16 -10.78 -10.70
N ALA A 351 -9.15 -11.62 -10.40
CA ALA A 351 -9.09 -12.63 -9.36
C ALA A 351 -8.05 -13.71 -9.69
N THR A 352 -7.98 -14.11 -10.96
CA THR A 352 -6.95 -15.03 -11.47
C THR A 352 -5.57 -14.41 -11.32
N TYR A 353 -5.39 -13.16 -11.76
CA TYR A 353 -4.14 -12.42 -11.58
C TYR A 353 -3.72 -12.34 -10.12
N ALA A 354 -4.63 -11.94 -9.23
CA ALA A 354 -4.35 -11.84 -7.81
C ALA A 354 -3.95 -13.19 -7.19
N ASN A 355 -4.56 -14.29 -7.62
CA ASN A 355 -4.23 -15.64 -7.13
C ASN A 355 -2.83 -16.07 -7.62
N VAL A 356 -2.53 -15.85 -8.90
CA VAL A 356 -1.20 -16.12 -9.49
C VAL A 356 -0.12 -15.31 -8.77
N LYS A 357 -0.37 -14.01 -8.50
CA LYS A 357 0.57 -13.15 -7.77
C LYS A 357 0.74 -13.56 -6.30
N ARG A 358 -0.31 -14.08 -5.64
CA ARG A 358 -0.22 -14.71 -4.31
C ARG A 358 0.61 -15.99 -4.35
N ALA A 359 0.43 -16.82 -5.39
CA ALA A 359 1.19 -18.03 -5.59
C ALA A 359 2.68 -17.74 -5.85
N GLN A 360 3.02 -16.70 -6.62
CA GLN A 360 4.42 -16.25 -6.82
C GLN A 360 5.12 -15.94 -5.50
N VAL A 361 4.48 -15.15 -4.62
CA VAL A 361 5.07 -14.78 -3.32
C VAL A 361 5.28 -16.02 -2.46
N THR A 362 4.30 -16.92 -2.44
CA THR A 362 4.39 -18.19 -1.70
C THR A 362 5.51 -19.07 -2.25
N LEU A 363 5.63 -19.16 -3.58
CA LEU A 363 6.68 -19.92 -4.25
C LEU A 363 8.06 -19.37 -3.92
N VAL A 364 8.25 -18.05 -3.93
CA VAL A 364 9.53 -17.41 -3.58
C VAL A 364 9.93 -17.70 -2.13
N GLU A 365 8.97 -17.65 -1.19
CA GLU A 365 9.21 -18.04 0.20
C GLU A 365 9.69 -19.51 0.30
N GLU A 366 9.04 -20.45 -0.40
CA GLU A 366 9.42 -21.86 -0.34
C GLU A 366 10.74 -22.17 -1.06
N LEU A 367 10.97 -21.61 -2.27
CA LEU A 367 12.24 -21.80 -2.99
C LEU A 367 13.43 -21.30 -2.18
N SER A 368 13.26 -20.21 -1.42
CA SER A 368 14.35 -19.67 -0.59
C SER A 368 14.81 -20.60 0.54
N LYS A 369 14.00 -21.60 0.91
CA LYS A 369 14.31 -22.59 1.95
C LYS A 369 15.04 -23.82 1.39
N GLU A 370 15.05 -23.98 0.08
CA GLU A 370 15.68 -25.13 -0.57
C GLU A 370 17.18 -24.90 -0.77
N GLU A 371 17.98 -25.90 -0.40
CA GLU A 371 19.45 -25.81 -0.41
C GLU A 371 20.02 -25.48 -1.80
N GLU A 372 19.40 -26.02 -2.86
CA GLU A 372 19.81 -25.75 -4.25
C GLU A 372 19.69 -24.27 -4.67
N TRP A 373 18.94 -23.46 -3.91
CA TRP A 373 18.79 -22.02 -4.13
C TRP A 373 19.59 -21.15 -3.16
N ALA A 374 20.26 -21.73 -2.14
CA ALA A 374 20.93 -21.00 -1.07
C ALA A 374 22.05 -20.06 -1.55
N LYS A 375 22.68 -20.37 -2.69
CA LYS A 375 23.74 -19.54 -3.30
C LYS A 375 23.23 -18.30 -4.06
N PHE A 376 21.93 -18.17 -4.24
CA PHE A 376 21.27 -17.07 -4.95
C PHE A 376 20.39 -16.26 -4.01
N LYS A 377 19.99 -15.06 -4.44
CA LYS A 377 18.96 -14.27 -3.74
C LYS A 377 17.68 -14.34 -4.55
N ILE A 378 16.66 -14.98 -4.01
CA ILE A 378 15.32 -14.99 -4.61
C ILE A 378 14.45 -14.04 -3.81
N LEU A 379 13.94 -13.02 -4.47
CA LEU A 379 13.28 -11.88 -3.85
C LEU A 379 11.95 -11.65 -4.57
N ALA A 380 10.94 -11.18 -3.86
CA ALA A 380 9.69 -10.77 -4.46
C ALA A 380 9.36 -9.33 -4.07
N MET A 381 8.71 -8.59 -4.94
CA MET A 381 8.28 -7.22 -4.65
C MET A 381 6.98 -6.88 -5.36
N HIS A 382 6.35 -5.76 -5.00
CA HIS A 382 5.35 -5.13 -5.88
C HIS A 382 5.70 -3.66 -6.17
N PRO A 383 5.36 -3.16 -7.36
CA PRO A 383 5.75 -1.81 -7.81
C PRO A 383 4.76 -0.70 -7.41
N GLY A 384 3.77 -1.01 -6.56
CA GLY A 384 2.60 -0.16 -6.37
C GLY A 384 1.68 -0.14 -7.60
N TRP A 385 0.96 0.96 -7.81
CA TRP A 385 0.04 1.15 -8.94
C TRP A 385 0.68 2.02 -10.02
N VAL A 386 1.22 1.36 -11.04
CA VAL A 386 1.99 2.00 -12.10
C VAL A 386 1.16 2.22 -13.35
N GLY A 387 1.16 3.45 -13.87
CA GLY A 387 0.52 3.81 -15.12
C GLY A 387 1.33 3.31 -16.30
N THR A 388 0.97 2.12 -16.80
CA THR A 388 1.54 1.54 -18.02
C THR A 388 0.46 1.37 -19.08
N LEU A 389 0.87 1.21 -20.34
CA LEU A 389 -0.06 0.84 -21.41
C LEU A 389 -0.76 -0.50 -21.09
N GLY A 390 -0.04 -1.47 -20.53
CA GLY A 390 -0.62 -2.75 -20.11
C GLY A 390 -1.71 -2.59 -19.04
N LEU A 391 -1.53 -1.70 -18.06
CA LEU A 391 -2.59 -1.40 -17.08
C LEU A 391 -3.79 -0.72 -17.76
N LYS A 392 -3.53 0.23 -18.66
CA LYS A 392 -4.58 0.94 -19.41
C LYS A 392 -5.45 -0.01 -20.23
N GLU A 393 -4.83 -0.98 -20.89
CA GLU A 393 -5.51 -1.98 -21.71
C GLU A 393 -6.27 -3.01 -20.84
N SER A 394 -5.63 -3.56 -19.80
CA SER A 394 -6.27 -4.58 -18.97
C SER A 394 -7.33 -4.04 -18.01
N LEU A 395 -7.17 -2.82 -17.49
CA LEU A 395 -8.05 -2.21 -16.47
C LEU A 395 -8.35 -0.72 -16.77
N PRO A 396 -9.03 -0.40 -17.89
CA PRO A 396 -9.22 0.98 -18.34
C PRO A 396 -9.99 1.87 -17.35
N LYS A 397 -11.01 1.32 -16.68
CA LYS A 397 -11.79 2.06 -15.66
C LYS A 397 -10.92 2.45 -14.48
N PHE A 398 -10.11 1.52 -13.96
CA PHE A 398 -9.18 1.79 -12.87
C PHE A 398 -8.11 2.79 -13.28
N TYR A 399 -7.54 2.64 -14.49
CA TYR A 399 -6.55 3.57 -15.02
C TYR A 399 -7.11 5.01 -15.07
N SER A 400 -8.32 5.19 -15.61
CA SER A 400 -8.99 6.48 -15.70
C SER A 400 -9.29 7.08 -14.32
N LEU A 401 -9.85 6.27 -13.40
CA LEU A 401 -10.17 6.70 -12.04
C LEU A 401 -8.95 7.18 -11.26
N MET A 402 -7.82 6.47 -11.38
CA MET A 402 -6.59 6.81 -10.67
C MET A 402 -5.87 8.00 -11.30
N GLY A 403 -5.90 8.14 -12.63
CA GLY A 403 -5.33 9.27 -13.36
C GLY A 403 -3.91 9.63 -12.90
N ASN A 404 -3.71 10.88 -12.47
CA ASN A 404 -2.40 11.40 -12.05
C ASN A 404 -1.82 10.75 -10.79
N ARG A 405 -2.62 9.97 -10.05
CA ARG A 405 -2.18 9.22 -8.88
C ARG A 405 -1.40 7.96 -9.23
N LEU A 406 -1.51 7.45 -10.45
CA LEU A 406 -0.68 6.31 -10.88
C LEU A 406 0.79 6.71 -10.87
N ARG A 407 1.64 5.81 -10.36
CA ARG A 407 3.09 5.91 -10.41
C ARG A 407 3.58 5.91 -11.86
N SER A 408 4.68 6.59 -12.13
CA SER A 408 5.40 6.45 -13.39
C SER A 408 6.09 5.09 -13.46
N PRO A 409 6.44 4.59 -14.67
CA PRO A 409 7.27 3.39 -14.82
C PRO A 409 8.58 3.44 -14.00
N ALA A 410 9.23 4.60 -13.91
CA ALA A 410 10.44 4.81 -13.11
C ALA A 410 10.20 4.62 -11.61
N GLU A 411 9.14 5.21 -11.07
CA GLU A 411 8.74 5.01 -9.67
C GLU A 411 8.39 3.53 -9.39
N GLY A 412 7.86 2.80 -10.38
CA GLY A 412 7.60 1.35 -10.29
C GLY A 412 8.85 0.47 -10.38
N ALA A 413 9.84 0.90 -11.16
CA ALA A 413 11.11 0.21 -11.38
C ALA A 413 12.09 0.38 -10.21
N ASP A 414 11.96 1.44 -9.43
CA ASP A 414 12.89 1.85 -8.37
C ASP A 414 13.26 0.70 -7.41
N THR A 415 12.25 0.03 -6.82
CA THR A 415 12.52 -1.04 -5.87
C THR A 415 13.14 -2.28 -6.54
N ILE A 416 12.86 -2.52 -7.83
CA ILE A 416 13.51 -3.59 -8.59
C ILE A 416 15.01 -3.27 -8.69
N LEU A 417 15.34 -2.07 -9.16
CA LEU A 417 16.71 -1.59 -9.30
C LEU A 417 17.47 -1.61 -7.97
N TRP A 418 16.81 -1.18 -6.88
CA TRP A 418 17.39 -1.25 -5.54
C TRP A 418 17.69 -2.70 -5.14
N LEU A 419 16.76 -3.65 -5.31
CA LEU A 419 17.01 -5.06 -4.99
C LEU A 419 18.17 -5.65 -5.81
N LEU A 420 18.38 -5.20 -7.05
CA LEU A 420 19.49 -5.67 -7.88
C LEU A 420 20.85 -5.10 -7.43
N MET A 421 20.89 -3.86 -6.94
CA MET A 421 22.15 -3.11 -6.79
C MET A 421 22.49 -2.67 -5.35
N THR A 422 21.57 -2.82 -4.40
CA THR A 422 21.79 -2.43 -3.00
C THR A 422 22.94 -3.21 -2.39
N ASP A 423 23.72 -2.53 -1.55
CA ASP A 423 24.74 -3.14 -0.71
C ASP A 423 24.16 -3.63 0.64
N GLU A 424 22.90 -3.30 0.92
CA GLU A 424 22.21 -3.75 2.12
C GLU A 424 21.97 -5.26 2.12
N ALA A 425 21.91 -5.83 3.32
CA ALA A 425 21.65 -7.24 3.50
C ALA A 425 20.22 -7.59 3.06
N LEU A 426 20.11 -8.32 1.95
CA LEU A 426 18.85 -8.84 1.45
C LEU A 426 18.55 -10.24 1.99
N TYR A 427 17.32 -10.39 2.47
CA TYR A 427 16.77 -11.65 2.94
C TYR A 427 16.07 -12.37 1.79
N SER A 428 16.62 -13.52 1.37
CA SER A 428 15.99 -14.40 0.38
C SER A 428 14.59 -14.82 0.88
N GLY A 429 13.66 -15.03 -0.04
CA GLY A 429 12.26 -15.36 0.26
C GLY A 429 11.43 -14.21 0.78
N SER A 430 12.01 -13.03 1.01
CA SER A 430 11.28 -11.88 1.55
C SER A 430 10.55 -11.08 0.46
N PHE A 431 9.48 -10.40 0.90
CA PHE A 431 8.68 -9.51 0.07
C PHE A 431 9.03 -8.04 0.34
N TYR A 432 9.14 -7.24 -0.72
CA TYR A 432 9.60 -5.86 -0.65
C TYR A 432 8.63 -4.88 -1.32
N PHE A 433 8.59 -3.67 -0.79
CA PHE A 433 7.85 -2.54 -1.32
C PHE A 433 8.55 -1.24 -0.92
N ASP A 434 8.75 -0.34 -1.88
CA ASP A 434 9.41 0.96 -1.68
C ASP A 434 10.71 0.83 -0.87
N ARG A 435 11.64 0.03 -1.42
CA ARG A 435 12.98 -0.29 -0.87
C ARG A 435 12.99 -0.80 0.57
N LYS A 436 11.89 -1.43 1.01
CA LYS A 436 11.76 -1.96 2.36
C LYS A 436 11.18 -3.35 2.36
N LYS A 437 11.68 -4.21 3.24
CA LYS A 437 11.05 -5.50 3.54
C LYS A 437 9.69 -5.27 4.22
N VAL A 438 8.64 -5.83 3.66
CA VAL A 438 7.27 -5.74 4.19
C VAL A 438 6.64 -7.12 4.34
N SER A 439 5.60 -7.23 5.16
CA SER A 439 4.79 -8.45 5.21
C SER A 439 4.00 -8.57 3.90
N PRO A 440 3.93 -9.76 3.27
CA PRO A 440 3.01 -10.03 2.17
C PRO A 440 1.59 -10.39 2.64
N TYR A 441 1.35 -10.40 3.97
CA TYR A 441 0.08 -10.76 4.59
C TYR A 441 -0.43 -9.61 5.45
N ILE A 442 -1.65 -9.12 5.16
CA ILE A 442 -2.33 -8.11 5.99
C ILE A 442 -2.75 -8.73 7.33
N THR A 443 -3.27 -9.96 7.28
CA THR A 443 -3.70 -10.74 8.44
C THR A 443 -3.32 -12.21 8.25
N LYS A 444 -3.42 -13.01 9.33
CA LYS A 444 -3.16 -14.46 9.28
C LYS A 444 -4.05 -15.20 8.28
N LYS A 445 -5.25 -14.67 7.98
CA LYS A 445 -6.19 -15.25 7.00
C LYS A 445 -5.56 -15.45 5.62
N TYR A 446 -4.70 -14.52 5.19
CA TYR A 446 -4.07 -14.55 3.87
C TYR A 446 -2.78 -15.37 3.83
N MET A 447 -2.33 -15.89 4.97
CA MET A 447 -1.11 -16.68 5.06
C MET A 447 -1.41 -18.13 4.63
N PRO A 448 -0.79 -18.65 3.55
CA PRO A 448 -1.00 -20.03 3.13
C PRO A 448 -0.63 -21.02 4.23
N SER A 449 -1.47 -22.05 4.39
CA SER A 449 -1.20 -23.15 5.30
C SER A 449 0.02 -23.96 4.84
N LYS A 450 0.55 -24.79 5.74
CA LYS A 450 1.66 -25.70 5.42
C LYS A 450 1.31 -26.63 4.25
N ASP A 451 0.09 -27.18 4.25
CA ASP A 451 -0.36 -28.09 3.19
C ASP A 451 -0.54 -27.38 1.85
N GLN A 452 -1.06 -26.15 1.85
CA GLN A 452 -1.14 -25.34 0.63
C GLN A 452 0.26 -25.06 0.06
N ARG A 453 1.25 -24.75 0.90
CA ARG A 453 2.64 -24.54 0.47
C ARG A 453 3.25 -25.80 -0.13
N LEU A 454 3.11 -26.94 0.55
CA LEU A 454 3.61 -28.23 0.07
C LEU A 454 2.94 -28.63 -1.26
N ASN A 455 1.63 -28.47 -1.37
CA ASN A 455 0.89 -28.80 -2.59
C ASN A 455 1.21 -27.86 -3.74
N LEU A 456 1.42 -26.57 -3.49
CA LEU A 456 1.91 -25.62 -4.49
C LEU A 456 3.25 -26.09 -5.04
N MET A 457 4.21 -26.39 -4.16
CA MET A 457 5.54 -26.84 -4.55
C MET A 457 5.49 -28.15 -5.34
N LYS A 458 4.68 -29.11 -4.91
CA LYS A 458 4.48 -30.38 -5.62
C LYS A 458 3.97 -30.17 -7.04
N GLN A 459 2.92 -29.35 -7.21
CA GLN A 459 2.32 -29.10 -8.52
C GLN A 459 3.24 -28.29 -9.44
N VAL A 460 3.82 -27.20 -8.95
CA VAL A 460 4.76 -26.38 -9.74
C VAL A 460 5.95 -27.21 -10.23
N LYS A 461 6.46 -28.13 -9.39
CA LYS A 461 7.54 -29.06 -9.77
C LYS A 461 7.06 -30.14 -10.74
N SER A 462 5.86 -30.71 -10.58
CA SER A 462 5.39 -31.79 -11.48
C SER A 462 5.30 -31.34 -12.93
N TYR A 463 4.80 -30.11 -13.17
CA TYR A 463 4.74 -29.52 -14.50
C TYR A 463 6.13 -29.51 -15.18
N LEU A 464 7.19 -29.18 -14.43
CA LEU A 464 8.57 -29.17 -14.95
C LEU A 464 9.09 -30.57 -15.30
N PHE A 465 8.65 -31.61 -14.56
CA PHE A 465 9.06 -32.99 -14.82
C PHE A 465 8.31 -33.63 -15.99
N ASP A 466 7.05 -33.29 -16.21
CA ASP A 466 6.29 -33.79 -17.37
C ASP A 466 6.93 -33.31 -18.68
N HIS A 467 7.51 -32.11 -18.69
CA HIS A 467 8.29 -31.59 -19.83
C HIS A 467 9.69 -32.20 -19.98
N LYS A 468 10.20 -32.94 -18.99
CA LYS A 468 11.47 -33.69 -19.16
C LYS A 468 11.28 -35.01 -19.90
N ARG A 469 10.07 -35.58 -19.91
CA ARG A 469 9.79 -36.87 -20.55
C ARG A 469 9.75 -36.81 -22.08
N SER A 470 9.66 -35.62 -22.68
CA SER A 470 9.79 -35.45 -24.13
C SER A 470 11.23 -35.44 -24.63
N ASP A 471 12.21 -35.41 -23.72
CA ASP A 471 13.65 -35.38 -24.02
C ASP A 471 14.36 -36.74 -23.78
N THR A 472 13.60 -37.79 -23.48
CA THR A 472 14.05 -39.20 -23.44
C THR A 472 13.28 -39.98 -24.48
#